data_AF-A0A2J8HKG3-F1
#
_entry.id   AF-A0A2J8HKG3-F1
#
_cell.length_a   1.000
_cell.length_b   1.000
_cell.length_c   1.000
_cell.angle_alpha   90.00
_cell.angle_beta   90.00
_cell.angle_gamma   90.00
#
_symmetry.space_group_name_H-M   'P 1'
#
loop_
_entity.id
_entity.type
_entity.pdbx_description
1 polymer ?
#
loop_
_entity_poly.entity_id
_entity_poly.type
_entity_poly.pdbx_seq_one_letter_code
_entity_poly.pdbx_strand_id
1 'polypeptide(L)' 'MFKIDFHLHQENVQWSAKIHQLNSDVLKRHTLIKLQTFEDDLHFSFCETTNEGEIFSSQGHQLGTFLVH' A
#
# COMPACT_ATOMS: atom_id res chain seq x y z
N MET A 1 -15.88 0.93 6.86
CA MET A 1 -15.10 1.74 5.91
C MET A 1 -13.82 2.11 6.62
N PHE A 2 -12.68 1.68 6.10
CA PHE A 2 -11.37 1.84 6.71
C PHE A 2 -10.73 3.14 6.22
N LYS A 3 -10.02 3.83 7.10
CA LYS A 3 -9.06 4.87 6.66
C LYS A 3 -7.70 4.20 6.56
N ILE A 4 -7.04 4.38 5.43
CA ILE A 4 -5.69 3.86 5.20
C ILE A 4 -4.76 5.05 5.01
N ASP A 5 -3.65 5.06 5.73
CA ASP A 5 -2.54 5.98 5.48
C ASP A 5 -1.42 5.20 4.80
N PHE A 6 -1.04 5.60 3.59
CA PHE A 6 -0.01 4.97 2.78
C PHE A 6 1.27 5.80 2.81
N HIS A 7 2.41 5.12 2.74
CA HIS A 7 3.73 5.71 2.61
C HIS A 7 4.58 4.91 1.63
N LEU A 8 5.00 5.55 0.53
CA LEU A 8 5.98 5.02 -0.40
C LEU A 8 7.35 5.63 -0.12
N HIS A 9 8.32 4.78 0.23
CA HIS A 9 9.60 5.20 0.79
C HIS A 9 10.54 5.79 -0.25
N GLN A 10 10.63 5.19 -1.45
CA GLN A 10 11.54 5.64 -2.50
C GLN A 10 11.07 6.97 -3.12
N GLU A 11 9.76 7.13 -3.26
CA GLU A 11 9.10 8.28 -3.83
C GLU A 11 8.95 9.42 -2.82
N ASN A 12 9.11 9.13 -1.52
CA ASN A 12 8.80 10.03 -0.40
C ASN A 12 7.38 10.63 -0.52
N VAL A 13 6.42 9.76 -0.84
CA VAL A 13 5.01 10.15 -1.06
C VAL A 13 4.14 9.51 0.01
N GLN A 14 3.26 10.32 0.59
CA GLN A 14 2.29 9.88 1.60
C GLN A 14 0.89 10.37 1.23
N TRP A 15 -0.13 9.55 1.48
CA TRP A 15 -1.52 9.94 1.30
C TRP A 15 -2.46 9.10 2.15
N SER A 16 -3.68 9.59 2.34
CA SER A 16 -4.76 8.83 2.97
C SER A 16 -5.86 8.50 1.98
N ALA A 17 -6.48 7.33 2.12
CA ALA A 17 -7.68 6.96 1.38
C ALA A 17 -8.73 6.34 2.31
N LYS A 18 -10.01 6.44 1.91
CA LYS A 18 -11.08 5.68 2.55
C LYS A 18 -11.47 4.52 1.65
N ILE A 19 -11.41 3.30 2.19
CA ILE A 19 -11.73 2.08 1.43
C ILE A 19 -12.84 1.29 2.12
N HIS A 20 -13.69 0.66 1.34
CA HIS A 20 -14.81 -0.12 1.88
C HIS A 20 -14.38 -1.51 2.33
N GLN A 21 -13.36 -2.08 1.69
CA GLN A 21 -12.83 -3.40 1.94
C GLN A 21 -11.31 -3.35 1.94
N LEU A 22 -10.69 -3.97 2.94
CA LEU A 22 -9.25 -4.18 2.98
C LEU A 22 -8.91 -5.44 2.18
N ASN A 23 -8.56 -5.26 0.91
CA ASN A 23 -8.09 -6.34 0.04
C ASN A 23 -6.97 -5.83 -0.88
N SER A 24 -6.18 -6.76 -1.41
CA SER A 24 -5.00 -6.45 -2.24
C SER A 24 -5.36 -5.66 -3.49
N ASP A 25 -6.48 -5.93 -4.15
CA ASP A 25 -6.87 -5.25 -5.40
C ASP A 25 -7.19 -3.77 -5.17
N VAL A 26 -7.87 -3.47 -4.06
CA VAL A 26 -8.18 -2.09 -3.65
C VAL A 26 -6.90 -1.36 -3.28
N LEU A 27 -6.04 -1.96 -2.45
CA LEU A 27 -4.75 -1.38 -2.06
C LEU A 27 -3.86 -1.11 -3.28
N LYS A 28 -3.81 -2.06 -4.22
CA LYS A 28 -3.07 -1.96 -5.49
C LYS A 28 -3.50 -0.75 -6.32
N ARG A 29 -4.81 -0.55 -6.51
CA ARG A 29 -5.33 0.61 -7.26
C ARG A 29 -4.93 1.94 -6.63
N HIS A 30 -4.96 2.04 -5.30
CA HIS A 30 -4.54 3.26 -4.61
C HIS A 30 -3.04 3.52 -4.71
N THR A 31 -2.24 2.45 -4.75
CA THR A 31 -0.77 2.52 -4.75
C THR A 31 -0.21 2.76 -6.15
N LEU A 32 -0.66 2.04 -7.17
CA LEU A 32 -0.16 2.14 -8.55
C LEU A 32 -0.26 3.55 -9.13
N ILE A 33 -1.32 4.29 -8.78
CA ILE A 33 -1.52 5.67 -9.27
C ILE A 33 -0.47 6.64 -8.70
N LYS A 34 0.19 6.28 -7.60
CA LYS A 34 1.17 7.11 -6.89
C LYS A 34 2.62 6.74 -7.18
N LEU A 35 2.85 5.54 -7.74
CA LEU A 35 4.20 5.11 -8.13
C LEU A 35 4.71 5.94 -9.31
N GLN A 36 5.99 6.31 -9.23
CA GLN A 36 6.68 7.00 -10.33
C GLN A 36 7.36 6.01 -11.27
N THR A 37 7.64 4.80 -10.78
CA THR A 37 8.15 3.68 -11.56
C THR A 37 6.99 2.81 -12.05
N PHE A 38 7.21 2.17 -13.20
CA PHE A 38 6.29 1.16 -13.69
C PHE A 38 6.53 -0.15 -12.94
N GLU A 39 5.50 -0.63 -12.24
CA GLU A 39 5.47 -1.93 -11.57
C GLU A 39 4.41 -2.80 -12.23
N ASP A 40 4.78 -4.02 -12.64
CA ASP A 40 3.86 -4.99 -13.25
C ASP A 40 2.80 -5.46 -12.26
N ASP A 41 3.21 -5.66 -11.01
CA ASP A 41 2.32 -6.08 -9.93
C ASP A 41 2.83 -5.64 -8.55
N LEU A 42 1.91 -5.62 -7.58
CA LEU A 42 2.19 -5.32 -6.18
C LEU A 42 1.68 -6.44 -5.27
N HIS A 43 2.48 -6.76 -4.27
CA HIS A 43 2.13 -7.67 -3.19
C HIS A 43 2.02 -6.91 -1.86
N PHE A 44 1.15 -7.41 -0.98
CA PHE A 44 0.85 -6.78 0.30
C PHE A 44 0.93 -7.80 1.42
N SER A 45 1.60 -7.44 2.51
CA SER A 45 1.49 -8.12 3.80
C SER A 45 0.64 -7.27 4.75
N PHE A 46 -0.06 -7.89 5.70
CA PHE A 46 -0.84 -7.16 6.70
C PHE A 46 -0.75 -7.86 8.05
N CYS A 47 -0.48 -7.08 9.10
CA CYS A 47 -0.47 -7.52 10.48
C CYS A 47 -1.70 -6.96 11.22
N GLU A 48 -2.66 -7.84 11.54
CA GLU A 48 -3.89 -7.43 12.23
C GLU A 48 -3.64 -6.92 13.66
N THR A 49 -2.49 -7.27 14.27
CA THR A 49 -2.15 -6.83 15.64
C THR A 49 -1.67 -5.38 15.67
N THR A 50 -0.88 -4.96 14.68
CA THR A 50 -0.36 -3.58 14.59
C THR A 50 -1.20 -2.68 13.70
N ASN A 51 -2.12 -3.27 12.91
CA ASN A 51 -2.84 -2.62 11.82
C ASN A 51 -1.91 -2.02 10.75
N GLU A 52 -0.67 -2.51 10.66
CA GLU A 52 0.30 -2.10 9.67
C GLU A 52 0.44 -3.18 8.59
N GLY A 53 0.76 -2.75 7.38
CA GLY A 53 1.11 -3.63 6.30
C GLY A 53 2.22 -3.07 5.44
N GLU A 54 2.84 -3.94 4.66
CA GLU A 54 3.95 -3.61 3.80
C GLU A 54 3.56 -3.78 2.34
N ILE A 55 4.20 -2.99 1.48
CA ILE A 55 3.95 -2.94 0.04
C ILE A 55 5.23 -3.42 -0.64
N PHE A 56 5.12 -4.44 -1.48
CA PHE A 56 6.24 -5.01 -2.22
C PHE A 56 6.00 -4.96 -3.72
N SER A 57 7.08 -4.80 -4.49
CA SER A 57 7.05 -5.05 -5.93
C SER A 57 6.91 -6.54 -6.24
N SER A 58 6.65 -6.86 -7.50
CA SER A 58 6.67 -8.23 -8.03
C SER A 58 8.01 -8.95 -7.81
N GLN A 59 9.11 -8.20 -7.66
CA GLN A 59 10.44 -8.72 -7.38
C GLN A 59 10.71 -8.93 -5.88
N GLY A 60 9.76 -8.59 -5.00
CA GLY A 60 9.90 -8.70 -3.56
C GLY A 60 10.63 -7.54 -2.90
N HIS A 61 10.90 -6.44 -3.61
CA HIS A 61 11.48 -5.25 -3.02
C HIS A 61 10.41 -4.46 -2.26
N GLN A 62 10.70 -4.06 -1.03
CA GLN A 62 9.78 -3.23 -0.25
C GLN A 62 9.73 -1.81 -0.82
N LEU A 63 8.55 -1.39 -1.24
CA LEU A 63 8.27 -0.06 -1.78
C LEU A 63 7.76 0.89 -0.70
N GLY A 64 7.08 0.37 0.31
CA GLY A 64 6.42 1.20 1.31
C GLY A 64 5.66 0.44 2.38
N THR A 65 4.85 1.19 3.12
CA THR A 65 3.96 0.68 4.17
C THR A 65 2.58 1.33 4.11
N PHE A 66 1.62 0.72 4.78
CA PHE A 66 0.31 1.30 5.02
C PHE A 66 -0.17 1.02 6.45
N LEU A 67 -0.93 1.95 7.02
CA LEU A 67 -1.55 1.86 8.34
C LEU A 67 -3.07 1.94 8.20
N VAL A 68 -3.77 1.01 8.84
CA VAL A 68 -5.24 0.90 8.83
C VAL A 68 -5.81 1.48 10.12
N HIS A 69 -6.85 2.31 10.01
CA HIS A 69 -7.63 2.88 11.12
C HIS A 69 -9.11 2.52 11.02
#